data_AF-A0A327ZI72-F1
#
_entry.id   AF-A0A327ZI72-F1
#
_cell.length_a   1.000
_cell.length_b   1.000
_cell.length_c   1.000
_cell.angle_alpha   90.00
_cell.angle_beta   90.00
_cell.angle_gamma   90.00
#
_symmetry.space_group_name_H-M   'P 1'
#
loop_
_entity.id
_entity.type
_entity.pdbx_description
1 polymer ?
#
loop_
_entity_poly.entity_id
_entity_poly.type
_entity_poly.pdbx_seq_one_letter_code
_entity_poly.pdbx_strand_id
1 'polypeptide(L)'
;MAADPHIHVDAQLGGQVASRRILASAFGLAADLPPTVRTGCGRHVPRAMTSVRPESVTCLACRRFAQHAHSQLADQVESYGVMPGSPLSAGRAADAAAHHRDLARRFS
;
A
#
# COMPACT_ATOMS: atom_id res chain seq x y z
N MET A 1 -17.17 9.19 -22.68
CA MET A 1 -16.95 8.39 -21.45
C MET A 1 -16.77 9.35 -20.31
N ALA A 2 -17.64 9.31 -19.28
CA ALA A 2 -17.47 10.18 -18.11
C ALA A 2 -16.16 9.80 -17.40
N ALA A 3 -15.33 10.81 -17.07
CA ALA A 3 -14.13 10.58 -16.29
C ALA A 3 -14.51 9.98 -14.94
N ASP A 4 -13.83 8.90 -14.54
CA ASP A 4 -14.04 8.26 -13.23
C ASP A 4 -13.81 9.33 -12.13
N PRO A 5 -14.83 9.71 -11.36
CA PRO A 5 -14.71 10.80 -10.39
C PRO A 5 -14.03 10.33 -9.08
N HIS A 6 -13.70 9.05 -8.97
CA HIS A 6 -13.20 8.49 -7.72
C HIS A 6 -11.69 8.55 -7.62
N ILE A 7 -11.21 8.78 -6.40
CA ILE A 7 -9.83 8.52 -6.02
C ILE A 7 -9.72 7.06 -5.61
N HIS A 8 -8.77 6.37 -6.21
CA HIS A 8 -8.55 4.93 -6.08
C HIS A 8 -7.34 4.61 -5.20
N VAL A 9 -7.17 3.33 -4.91
CA VAL A 9 -5.95 2.79 -4.30
C VAL A 9 -5.19 2.02 -5.37
N ASP A 10 -3.89 2.28 -5.50
CA ASP A 10 -2.97 1.45 -6.29
C ASP A 10 -2.98 0.02 -5.74
N ALA A 11 -3.11 -0.99 -6.61
CA ALA A 11 -3.10 -2.39 -6.22
C ALA A 11 -1.83 -2.81 -5.43
N GLN A 12 -0.73 -2.05 -5.56
CA GLN A 12 0.51 -2.29 -4.82
C GLN A 12 0.61 -1.49 -3.51
N LEU A 13 -0.44 -0.77 -3.10
CA LEU A 13 -0.49 0.03 -1.85
C LEU A 13 0.69 1.00 -1.68
N GLY A 14 1.23 1.53 -2.79
CA GLY A 14 2.39 2.42 -2.75
C GLY A 14 3.75 1.71 -2.67
N GLY A 15 3.81 0.38 -2.79
CA GLY A 15 5.05 -0.41 -2.82
C GLY A 15 6.06 0.09 -3.87
N GLN A 16 5.57 0.61 -5.00
CA GLN A 16 6.43 1.20 -6.04
C GLN A 16 7.22 2.42 -5.57
N VAL A 17 6.68 3.22 -4.65
CA VAL A 17 7.38 4.40 -4.11
C VAL A 17 8.55 3.95 -3.23
N ALA A 18 8.37 2.91 -2.42
CA ALA A 18 9.42 2.35 -1.59
C ALA A 18 10.55 1.75 -2.44
N SER A 19 10.22 0.90 -3.42
CA SER A 19 11.19 0.32 -4.34
C SER A 19 11.97 1.40 -5.11
N ARG A 20 11.28 2.42 -5.62
CA ARG A 20 11.92 3.53 -6.33
C ARG A 20 12.88 4.31 -5.44
N ARG A 21 12.52 4.54 -4.18
CA ARG A 21 13.40 5.25 -3.22
C ARG A 21 14.69 4.47 -2.96
N ILE A 22 14.58 3.15 -2.81
CA ILE A 22 15.74 2.26 -2.62
C ILE A 22 16.64 2.31 -3.85
N LEU A 23 16.08 2.10 -5.04
CA LEU A 23 16.84 2.16 -6.30
C LEU A 23 17.53 3.52 -6.50
N ALA A 24 16.82 4.61 -6.24
CA ALA A 24 17.38 5.96 -6.33
C ALA A 24 18.55 6.16 -5.34
N SER A 25 18.40 5.70 -4.10
CA SER A 25 19.46 5.82 -3.09
C SER A 25 20.69 4.97 -3.39
N ALA A 26 20.50 3.80 -3.99
CA ALA A 26 21.58 2.85 -4.28
C ALA A 26 22.34 3.19 -5.56
N PHE A 27 21.64 3.68 -6.59
CA PHE A 27 22.19 3.82 -7.94
C PHE A 27 22.21 5.27 -8.45
N GLY A 28 21.63 6.23 -7.72
CA GLY A 28 21.45 7.59 -8.20
C GLY A 28 20.46 7.72 -9.36
N LEU A 29 19.72 6.65 -9.69
CA LEU A 29 18.80 6.57 -10.82
C LEU A 29 17.40 6.19 -10.34
N ALA A 30 16.39 6.91 -10.84
CA ALA A 30 14.99 6.62 -10.56
C ALA A 30 14.23 6.57 -11.88
N ALA A 31 13.62 5.41 -12.18
CA ALA A 31 12.75 5.30 -13.34
C ALA A 31 11.56 6.27 -13.25
N ASP A 32 11.05 6.66 -14.41
CA ASP A 32 9.79 7.38 -14.50
C ASP A 32 8.64 6.51 -13.96
N LEU A 33 7.66 7.18 -13.38
CA LEU A 33 6.48 6.50 -12.84
C LEU A 33 5.53 6.17 -13.99
N PRO A 34 4.86 5.00 -13.95
CA PRO A 34 3.90 4.65 -14.97
C PRO A 34 2.74 5.68 -14.96
N PRO A 35 2.30 6.15 -16.14
CA PRO A 35 1.26 7.17 -16.24
C PRO A 35 -0.10 6.64 -15.75
N THR A 36 -0.31 5.32 -15.85
CA THR A 36 -1.50 4.62 -15.36
C THR A 36 -1.10 3.44 -14.47
N VAL A 37 -1.98 3.08 -13.55
CA VAL A 37 -1.77 1.98 -12.62
C VAL A 37 -3.04 1.13 -12.50
N ARG A 38 -2.87 -0.16 -12.20
CA ARG A 38 -3.97 -1.03 -11.84
C ARG A 38 -4.38 -0.75 -10.39
N THR A 39 -5.66 -0.55 -10.17
CA THR A 39 -6.21 -0.24 -8.84
C THR A 39 -6.66 -1.49 -8.10
N GLY A 40 -6.86 -1.38 -6.79
CA GLY A 40 -7.45 -2.43 -5.97
C GLY A 40 -8.86 -2.87 -6.42
N CYS A 41 -9.59 -2.00 -7.13
CA CYS A 41 -10.89 -2.33 -7.72
C CYS A 41 -10.80 -2.91 -9.14
N GLY A 42 -9.59 -3.17 -9.66
CA GLY A 42 -9.35 -3.82 -10.95
C GLY A 42 -9.36 -2.89 -12.16
N ARG A 43 -9.50 -1.56 -11.98
CA ARG A 43 -9.46 -0.58 -13.06
C ARG A 43 -8.02 -0.16 -13.37
N HIS A 44 -7.80 0.31 -14.59
CA HIS A 44 -6.61 1.07 -14.93
C HIS A 44 -6.96 2.55 -14.94
N VAL A 45 -6.29 3.34 -14.11
CA VAL A 45 -6.55 4.78 -13.94
C VAL A 45 -5.26 5.58 -14.01
N PRO A 46 -5.29 6.88 -14.34
CA PRO A 46 -4.12 7.75 -14.21
C PRO A 46 -3.58 7.69 -12.79
N ARG A 47 -2.25 7.63 -12.63
CA ARG A 47 -1.62 7.56 -11.29
C ARG A 47 -2.03 8.71 -10.38
N ALA A 48 -2.28 9.90 -10.96
CA ALA A 48 -2.75 11.09 -10.24
C ALA A 48 -4.13 10.88 -9.56
N MET A 49 -4.92 9.90 -10.02
CA MET A 49 -6.23 9.55 -9.46
C MET A 49 -6.12 8.45 -8.37
N THR A 50 -4.93 8.27 -7.79
CA THR A 50 -4.71 7.29 -6.70
C THR A 50 -4.19 7.96 -5.43
N SER A 51 -4.52 7.37 -4.28
CA SER A 51 -3.99 7.78 -2.98
C SER A 51 -3.76 6.56 -2.09
N VAL A 52 -2.72 6.65 -1.25
CA VAL A 52 -2.47 5.71 -0.15
C VAL A 52 -3.10 6.19 1.16
N ARG A 53 -3.63 7.42 1.19
CA ARG A 53 -4.25 8.02 2.37
C ARG A 53 -5.72 7.64 2.45
N PRO A 54 -6.18 6.95 3.52
CA PRO A 54 -7.56 6.51 3.64
C PRO A 54 -8.60 7.63 3.45
N GLU A 55 -8.32 8.81 4.02
CA GLU A 55 -9.18 9.99 3.96
C GLU A 55 -9.38 10.56 2.55
N SER A 56 -8.47 10.28 1.61
CA SER A 56 -8.56 10.78 0.24
C SER A 56 -9.25 9.79 -0.71
N VAL A 57 -9.43 8.52 -0.32
CA VAL A 57 -9.94 7.47 -1.20
C VAL A 57 -11.46 7.46 -1.18
N THR A 58 -12.06 7.75 -2.33
CA THR A 58 -13.52 7.81 -2.50
C THR A 58 -14.11 6.57 -3.17
N CYS A 59 -13.28 5.70 -3.78
CA CYS A 59 -13.74 4.43 -4.33
C CYS A 59 -13.96 3.38 -3.22
N LEU A 60 -15.21 3.01 -2.95
CA LEU A 60 -15.56 2.03 -1.90
C LEU A 60 -14.94 0.64 -2.12
N ALA A 61 -14.84 0.18 -3.37
CA ALA A 61 -14.19 -1.10 -3.67
C ALA A 61 -12.69 -1.06 -3.35
N CYS A 62 -12.02 0.06 -3.65
CA CYS A 62 -10.62 0.26 -3.27
C CYS A 62 -10.43 0.37 -1.75
N ARG A 63 -11.37 0.98 -1.03
CA ARG A 63 -11.37 1.01 0.44
C ARG A 63 -11.41 -0.39 1.05
N ARG A 64 -12.34 -1.24 0.61
CA ARG A 64 -12.44 -2.65 1.04
C ARG A 64 -11.18 -3.46 0.70
N PHE A 65 -10.66 -3.28 -0.51
CA PHE A 65 -9.40 -3.89 -0.91
C PHE A 65 -8.25 -3.49 0.02
N ALA A 66 -8.07 -2.20 0.29
CA ALA A 66 -7.00 -1.68 1.12
C ALA A 66 -7.15 -2.11 2.58
N GLN A 67 -8.38 -2.11 3.12
CA GLN A 67 -8.68 -2.66 4.44
C GLN A 67 -8.19 -4.12 4.54
N HIS A 68 -8.62 -4.97 3.60
CA HIS A 68 -8.28 -6.39 3.63
C HIS A 68 -6.77 -6.62 3.48
N ALA A 69 -6.13 -5.93 2.54
CA ALA A 69 -4.70 -6.06 2.30
C ALA A 69 -3.87 -5.58 3.50
N HIS A 70 -4.26 -4.50 4.18
CA HIS A 70 -3.59 -4.08 5.41
C HIS A 70 -3.83 -5.03 6.58
N SER A 71 -5.01 -5.62 6.72
CA SER A 71 -5.23 -6.69 7.71
C SER A 71 -4.29 -7.88 7.46
N GLN A 72 -4.19 -8.37 6.23
CA GLN A 72 -3.27 -9.46 5.89
C GLN A 72 -1.79 -9.09 6.15
N LEU A 73 -1.38 -7.86 5.82
CA LEU A 73 -0.02 -7.40 6.07
C LEU A 73 0.30 -7.33 7.56
N ALA A 74 -0.67 -6.95 8.41
CA ALA A 74 -0.47 -6.97 9.85
C ALA A 74 -0.17 -8.39 10.37
N ASP A 75 -0.98 -9.37 9.95
CA ASP A 75 -0.82 -10.77 10.33
C ASP A 75 0.52 -11.34 9.83
N GLN A 76 0.88 -11.01 8.59
CA GLN A 76 2.11 -11.48 7.96
C GLN A 76 3.36 -10.93 8.67
N VAL A 77 3.38 -9.64 9.01
CA VAL A 77 4.53 -9.02 9.67
C VAL A 77 4.70 -9.51 11.11
N GLU A 78 3.60 -9.71 11.84
CA GLU A 78 3.64 -10.29 13.19
C GLU A 78 4.22 -11.72 13.17
N SER A 79 3.82 -12.53 12.18
CA SER A 79 4.39 -13.87 11.98
C SER A 79 5.91 -13.87 11.75
N TYR A 80 6.47 -12.85 11.10
CA TYR A 80 7.93 -12.76 10.91
C TYR A 80 8.69 -12.38 12.18
N GLY A 81 8.07 -11.69 13.14
CA GLY A 81 8.72 -11.31 14.39
C GLY A 81 8.98 -12.48 15.34
N VAL A 82 8.25 -13.59 15.16
CA VAL A 82 8.37 -14.82 15.98
C VAL A 82 9.18 -15.93 15.30
N MET A 83 9.57 -15.74 14.03
CA MET A 83 10.38 -16.73 13.32
C MET A 83 11.83 -16.74 13.82
N PRO A 84 12.38 -17.91 14.17
CA PRO A 84 13.80 -18.07 14.45
C PRO A 84 14.66 -17.60 13.27
N GLY A 85 15.69 -16.79 13.54
CA GLY A 85 16.59 -16.26 12.51
C GLY A 85 16.04 -15.06 11.72
N SER A 86 14.85 -14.55 12.09
CA SER A 86 14.30 -13.35 11.46
C SER A 86 15.17 -12.11 11.73
N PRO A 87 15.45 -11.29 10.70
CA PRO A 87 16.12 -10.00 10.90
C PRO A 87 15.20 -8.94 11.53
N LEU A 88 13.90 -9.22 11.66
CA LEU A 88 12.91 -8.35 12.30
C LEU A 88 12.76 -8.73 13.77
N SER A 89 13.07 -7.82 14.68
CA SER A 89 12.78 -8.03 16.09
C SER A 89 11.27 -8.07 16.35
N ALA A 90 10.85 -8.85 17.35
CA ALA A 90 9.44 -8.96 17.76
C ALA A 90 8.80 -7.60 18.04
N GLY A 91 9.52 -6.67 18.69
CA GLY A 91 9.03 -5.31 18.94
C GLY A 91 8.75 -4.52 17.65
N ARG A 92 9.67 -4.53 16.68
CA ARG A 92 9.46 -3.86 15.38
C ARG A 92 8.33 -4.50 14.58
N ALA A 93 8.21 -5.82 14.65
CA ALA A 93 7.12 -6.54 14.02
C ALA A 93 5.76 -6.15 14.62
N ALA A 94 5.67 -6.03 15.94
CA ALA A 94 4.46 -5.59 16.63
C ALA A 94 4.07 -4.15 16.27
N ASP A 95 5.04 -3.22 16.24
CA ASP A 95 4.80 -1.82 15.85
C ASP A 95 4.29 -1.72 14.41
N ALA A 96 4.91 -2.46 13.49
CA ALA A 96 4.51 -2.49 12.09
C ALA A 96 3.13 -3.14 11.89
N ALA A 97 2.82 -4.22 12.62
CA ALA A 97 1.50 -4.83 12.62
C ALA A 97 0.43 -3.86 13.16
N ALA A 98 0.73 -3.15 14.25
CA ALA A 98 -0.17 -2.12 14.80
C ALA A 98 -0.45 -0.99 13.81
N HIS A 99 0.57 -0.53 13.08
CA HIS A 99 0.42 0.45 12.01
C HIS A 99 -0.52 -0.04 10.89
N HIS A 100 -0.33 -1.27 10.42
CA HIS A 100 -1.20 -1.85 9.40
C HIS A 100 -2.64 -2.06 9.88
N ARG A 101 -2.84 -2.48 11.14
CA ARG A 101 -4.18 -2.56 11.74
C ARG A 101 -4.86 -1.19 11.81
N ASP A 102 -4.11 -0.12 12.09
CA ASP A 102 -4.65 1.25 12.07
C ASP A 102 -5.11 1.68 10.68
N LEU A 103 -4.27 1.44 9.66
CA LEU A 103 -4.65 1.71 8.28
C LEU A 103 -5.90 0.91 7.88
N ALA A 104 -5.96 -0.38 8.22
CA ALA A 104 -7.11 -1.22 7.93
C ALA A 104 -8.40 -0.64 8.54
N ARG A 105 -8.38 -0.18 9.79
CA ARG A 105 -9.52 0.49 10.42
C ARG A 105 -9.91 1.77 9.69
N ARG A 106 -8.95 2.60 9.31
CA ARG A 106 -9.21 3.88 8.62
C ARG A 106 -9.76 3.71 7.20
N PHE A 107 -9.52 2.56 6.58
CA PHE A 107 -10.08 2.21 5.27
C PHE A 107 -11.48 1.62 5.34
N SER A 108 -11.97 1.17 6.51
CA SER A 108 -13.38 0.80 6.68
C SER A 108 -14.32 1.98 6.39
#